data_AF-A0A7J6RGQ6-F1
#
_entry.id   AF-A0A7J6RGQ6-F1
#
_cell.length_a   1.000
_cell.length_b   1.000
_cell.length_c   1.000
_cell.angle_alpha   90.00
_cell.angle_beta   90.00
_cell.angle_gamma   90.00
#
_symmetry.space_group_name_H-M   'P 1'
#
loop_
_entity.id
_entity.type
_entity.pdbx_description
1 polymer ?
#
loop_
_entity_poly.entity_id
_entity_poly.type
_entity_poly.pdbx_seq_one_letter_code
_entity_poly.pdbx_strand_id
1 'polypeptide(L)'
;NHGLIHENNRWMIQIPRLYSIYKKNGEIQNFQQFLSNIFEPLFEATFDPEAHPEVYKFMDQVSGFDTVDDESKSPMPNDRNFSSRQLTPDRWDLADNPSYKYYSYYIYANIRVLNMLREHRGLRPFDFR
;
A
#
# COMPACT_ATOMS: atom_id res chain seq x y z
N ASN A 1 4.56 20.90 -8.27
CA ASN A 1 5.66 20.84 -9.26
C ASN A 1 6.99 21.29 -8.66
N HIS A 2 7.81 20.34 -8.19
CA HIS A 2 9.11 20.62 -7.52
C HIS A 2 10.35 20.17 -8.33
N GLY A 3 10.19 19.81 -9.61
CA GLY A 3 11.32 19.43 -10.47
C GLY A 3 12.03 18.12 -10.08
N LEU A 4 11.32 17.22 -9.39
CA LEU A 4 11.88 15.97 -8.84
C LEU A 4 11.96 14.80 -9.84
N ILE A 5 11.69 15.07 -11.12
CA ILE A 5 11.69 14.07 -12.20
C ILE A 5 13.06 14.13 -12.88
N HIS A 6 13.78 13.01 -12.88
CA HIS A 6 15.10 12.89 -13.52
C HIS A 6 15.26 11.48 -14.10
N GLU A 7 15.90 11.38 -15.27
CA GLU A 7 15.99 10.11 -16.02
C GLU A 7 16.63 8.97 -15.21
N ASN A 8 17.61 9.30 -14.37
CA ASN A 8 18.35 8.36 -13.53
C ASN A 8 17.72 8.09 -12.14
N ASN A 9 16.67 8.82 -11.76
CA ASN A 9 16.07 8.69 -10.44
C ASN A 9 14.78 7.88 -10.51
N ARG A 10 14.59 6.98 -9.56
CA ARG A 10 13.33 6.27 -9.36
C ARG A 10 12.95 6.30 -7.89
N TRP A 11 11.65 6.35 -7.63
CA TRP A 11 11.09 6.43 -6.29
C TRP A 11 10.64 5.07 -5.80
N MET A 12 10.90 4.79 -4.53
CA MET A 12 10.32 3.66 -3.80
C MET A 12 9.31 4.23 -2.82
N ILE A 13 8.05 3.79 -2.88
CA ILE A 13 7.02 4.22 -1.93
C ILE A 13 7.12 3.36 -0.69
N GLN A 14 7.41 3.99 0.45
CA GLN A 14 7.44 3.31 1.74
C GLN A 14 6.07 3.41 2.41
N ILE A 15 5.48 2.26 2.72
CA ILE A 15 4.20 2.13 3.42
C ILE A 15 4.51 1.79 4.88
N PRO A 16 4.37 2.75 5.82
CA PRO A 16 4.63 2.49 7.22
C PRO A 16 3.46 1.72 7.87
N ARG A 17 3.75 0.69 8.67
CA ARG A 17 2.74 -0.18 9.33
C ARG A 17 2.09 0.48 10.56
N LEU A 18 1.44 1.62 10.35
CA LEU A 18 0.90 2.48 11.41
C LEU A 18 -0.64 2.42 11.54
N TYR A 19 -1.29 1.34 11.09
CA TYR A 19 -2.75 1.18 11.17
C TYR A 19 -3.30 1.50 12.57
N SER A 20 -2.70 0.95 13.64
CA SER A 20 -3.16 1.17 15.01
C SER A 20 -3.16 2.64 15.43
N ILE A 21 -2.21 3.44 14.93
CA ILE A 21 -2.13 4.88 15.20
C ILE A 21 -3.27 5.60 14.48
N TYR A 22 -3.43 5.35 13.18
CA TYR A 22 -4.51 5.97 12.39
C TYR A 22 -5.89 5.57 12.91
N LYS A 23 -6.07 4.32 13.35
CA LYS A 23 -7.30 3.81 13.96
C LYS A 23 -7.58 4.50 15.30
N LYS A 24 -6.56 4.65 16.15
CA LYS A 24 -6.68 5.37 17.43
C LYS A 24 -7.03 6.85 17.25
N ASN A 25 -6.50 7.49 16.20
CA ASN A 25 -6.82 8.87 15.86
C ASN A 25 -8.21 9.03 15.20
N GLY A 26 -8.89 7.92 14.85
CA GLY A 26 -10.18 7.95 14.17
C GLY A 26 -10.10 8.29 12.68
N GLU A 27 -8.90 8.31 12.10
CA GLU A 27 -8.66 8.61 10.67
C GLU A 27 -9.11 7.45 9.76
N ILE A 28 -9.06 6.22 10.29
CA ILE A 28 -9.51 5.02 9.60
C ILE A 28 -10.38 4.14 10.51
N GLN A 29 -11.33 3.43 9.90
CA GLN A 29 -12.26 2.56 10.62
C GLN A 29 -11.89 1.07 10.54
N ASN A 30 -11.20 0.64 9.50
CA ASN A 30 -10.75 -0.74 9.35
C ASN A 30 -9.54 -0.81 8.43
N PHE A 31 -8.93 -1.99 8.31
CA PHE A 31 -7.75 -2.17 7.48
C PHE A 31 -8.03 -1.96 5.99
N GLN A 32 -9.26 -2.20 5.53
CA GLN A 32 -9.66 -1.89 4.16
C GLN A 32 -9.50 -0.40 3.84
N GLN A 33 -9.91 0.49 4.74
CA GLN A 33 -9.74 1.93 4.52
C GLN A 33 -8.27 2.35 4.44
N PHE A 34 -7.40 1.72 5.23
CA PHE A 34 -5.95 1.91 5.12
C PHE A 34 -5.44 1.53 3.72
N LEU A 35 -5.85 0.37 3.19
CA LEU A 35 -5.48 -0.07 1.85
C LEU A 35 -6.07 0.83 0.76
N SER A 36 -7.36 1.19 0.87
CA SER A 36 -8.05 2.06 -0.10
C SER A 36 -7.36 3.41 -0.23
N ASN A 37 -6.99 4.04 0.90
CA ASN A 37 -6.27 5.31 0.89
C ASN A 37 -4.93 5.27 0.12
N ILE A 38 -4.31 4.09 -0.01
CA ILE A 38 -3.07 3.90 -0.75
C ILE A 38 -3.36 3.55 -2.21
N PHE A 39 -4.22 2.56 -2.45
CA PHE A 39 -4.34 1.92 -3.76
C PHE A 39 -5.43 2.50 -4.64
N GLU A 40 -6.53 2.99 -4.07
CA GLU A 40 -7.65 3.54 -4.85
C GLU A 40 -7.20 4.70 -5.76
N PRO A 41 -6.43 5.69 -5.29
CA PRO A 41 -5.92 6.76 -6.17
C PRO A 41 -5.01 6.24 -7.29
N LEU A 42 -4.29 5.14 -7.05
CA LEU A 42 -3.40 4.54 -8.05
C LEU A 42 -4.18 3.76 -9.12
N PHE A 43 -5.27 3.09 -8.71
CA PHE A 43 -6.21 2.45 -9.64
C PHE A 43 -6.93 3.49 -10.48
N GLU A 44 -7.47 4.54 -9.86
CA GLU A 44 -8.13 5.66 -10.54
C GLU A 44 -7.19 6.30 -11.57
N ALA A 45 -5.95 6.64 -11.18
CA ALA A 45 -4.99 7.23 -12.11
C ALA A 45 -4.49 6.28 -13.20
N THR A 46 -4.53 4.97 -12.96
CA THR A 46 -4.24 3.98 -14.00
C THR A 46 -5.42 3.79 -14.96
N PHE A 47 -6.66 3.93 -14.45
CA PHE A 47 -7.88 3.80 -15.24
C PHE A 47 -8.19 5.06 -16.07
N ASP A 48 -8.07 6.23 -15.46
CA ASP A 48 -8.28 7.53 -16.09
C ASP A 48 -7.09 8.48 -15.82
N PRO A 49 -6.01 8.38 -16.62
CA PRO A 49 -4.86 9.26 -16.50
C PRO A 49 -5.16 10.75 -16.70
N GLU A 50 -6.22 11.10 -17.44
CA GLU A 50 -6.57 12.49 -17.73
C GLU A 50 -7.26 13.16 -16.55
N ALA A 51 -8.07 12.40 -15.79
CA ALA A 51 -8.65 12.87 -14.54
C ALA A 51 -7.60 12.99 -13.40
N HIS A 52 -6.53 12.19 -13.43
CA HIS A 52 -5.50 12.19 -12.38
C HIS A 52 -4.06 12.37 -12.93
N PRO A 53 -3.78 13.49 -13.64
CA PRO A 53 -2.55 13.64 -14.43
C PRO A 53 -1.29 13.76 -13.57
N GLU A 54 -1.39 14.31 -12.35
CA GLU A 54 -0.25 14.44 -11.44
C GLU A 54 0.17 13.10 -10.85
N VAL A 55 -0.82 12.31 -10.39
CA VAL A 55 -0.59 10.96 -9.85
C VAL A 55 -0.04 10.05 -10.94
N TYR A 56 -0.63 10.09 -12.13
CA TYR A 56 -0.15 9.30 -13.27
C TYR A 56 1.32 9.60 -13.61
N LYS A 57 1.70 10.89 -13.68
CA LYS A 57 3.09 11.31 -13.92
C LYS A 57 4.03 10.88 -12.81
N PHE A 58 3.60 10.98 -11.55
CA PHE A 58 4.38 10.52 -10.41
C PHE A 58 4.62 9.01 -10.46
N MET A 59 3.58 8.23 -10.76
CA MET A 59 3.63 6.77 -10.89
C MET A 59 4.62 6.30 -11.96
N ASP A 60 4.87 7.08 -13.02
CA ASP A 60 5.89 6.74 -14.02
C ASP A 60 7.32 6.81 -13.44
N GLN A 61 7.54 7.57 -12.36
CA GLN A 61 8.84 7.65 -11.70
C GLN A 61 9.00 6.66 -10.54
N VAL A 62 7.94 5.91 -10.20
CA VAL A 62 7.97 4.91 -9.13
C VAL A 62 8.47 3.58 -9.68
N SER A 63 9.45 2.97 -8.99
CA SER A 63 9.93 1.61 -9.29
C SER A 63 9.24 0.53 -8.48
N GLY A 64 8.78 0.85 -7.27
CA GLY A 64 8.15 -0.13 -6.41
C GLY A 64 7.63 0.41 -5.09
N PHE A 65 7.19 -0.54 -4.26
CA PHE A 65 6.72 -0.34 -2.90
C PHE A 65 7.54 -1.17 -1.91
N ASP A 66 7.66 -0.67 -0.69
CA ASP A 66 8.31 -1.32 0.45
C ASP A 66 7.47 -1.09 1.71
N THR A 67 7.31 -2.11 2.55
CA THR A 67 6.60 -1.98 3.84
C THR A 67 7.57 -1.83 4.98
N VAL A 68 7.48 -0.71 5.70
CA VAL A 68 8.45 -0.37 6.75
C VAL A 68 7.79 -0.31 8.13
N ASP A 69 8.53 -0.72 9.16
CA ASP A 69 8.21 -0.46 10.57
C ASP A 69 9.46 -0.67 11.43
N ASP A 70 9.37 -0.33 12.71
CA ASP A 70 10.37 -0.65 13.70
C ASP A 70 10.28 -2.13 14.11
N GLU A 71 11.10 -2.98 13.48
CA GLU A 71 11.13 -4.43 13.75
C GLU A 71 11.52 -4.78 15.20
N SER A 72 12.09 -3.84 15.96
CA SER A 72 12.35 -4.04 17.39
C SER A 72 11.06 -4.03 18.23
N LYS A 73 9.96 -3.49 17.69
CA LYS A 73 8.61 -3.53 18.27
C LYS A 73 7.86 -4.83 18.00
N SER A 74 8.51 -5.85 17.44
CA SER A 74 7.97 -7.20 17.33
C SER A 74 8.46 -8.16 18.45
N PRO A 75 8.28 -7.88 19.76
CA PRO A 75 8.64 -8.82 20.82
C PRO A 75 7.50 -9.78 21.20
N MET A 76 6.27 -9.61 20.70
CA MET A 76 5.13 -10.41 21.16
C MET A 76 4.92 -11.68 20.31
N PRO A 77 4.96 -12.90 20.91
CA PRO A 77 4.72 -14.17 20.20
C PRO A 77 3.36 -14.25 19.47
N ASN A 78 2.38 -13.44 19.88
CA ASN A 78 1.05 -13.39 19.27
C ASN A 78 1.03 -12.77 17.86
N ASP A 79 2.01 -11.92 17.49
CA ASP A 79 2.14 -11.38 16.12
C ASP A 79 2.38 -12.48 15.07
N ARG A 80 2.91 -13.62 15.52
CA ARG A 80 3.25 -14.74 14.62
C ARG A 80 2.06 -15.65 14.32
N ASN A 81 0.99 -15.58 15.12
CA ASN A 81 -0.07 -16.60 15.14
C ASN A 81 -1.49 -16.08 14.83
N PHE A 82 -1.72 -14.80 14.56
CA PHE A 82 -3.08 -14.27 14.41
C PHE A 82 -3.58 -14.09 12.95
N SER A 83 -4.48 -15.00 12.58
CA SER A 83 -5.81 -14.78 11.96
C SER A 83 -5.99 -14.25 10.53
N SER A 84 -5.02 -14.30 9.61
CA SER A 84 -5.28 -13.94 8.19
C SER A 84 -6.43 -14.74 7.53
N ARG A 85 -6.79 -15.91 8.09
CA ARG A 85 -7.93 -16.72 7.64
C ARG A 85 -9.30 -16.30 8.20
N GLN A 86 -9.37 -15.48 9.25
CA GLN A 86 -10.64 -15.21 9.94
C GLN A 86 -11.22 -13.83 9.64
N LEU A 87 -10.38 -12.81 9.42
CA LEU A 87 -10.84 -11.43 9.17
C LEU A 87 -10.26 -10.93 7.84
N THR A 88 -11.17 -10.58 6.92
CA THR A 88 -10.85 -9.81 5.70
C THR A 88 -10.58 -8.34 6.07
N PRO A 89 -9.94 -7.54 5.20
CA PRO A 89 -9.54 -6.17 5.54
C PRO A 89 -10.70 -5.28 5.98
N ASP A 90 -11.89 -5.48 5.40
CA ASP A 90 -13.12 -4.77 5.73
C ASP A 90 -13.65 -5.10 7.13
N ARG A 91 -13.28 -6.28 7.65
CA ARG A 91 -13.65 -6.79 8.97
C ARG A 91 -12.56 -6.62 10.02
N TRP A 92 -11.35 -6.23 9.63
CA TRP A 92 -10.30 -5.90 10.59
C TRP A 92 -10.54 -4.48 11.12
N ASP A 93 -11.38 -4.37 12.14
CA ASP A 93 -11.72 -3.12 12.85
C ASP A 93 -11.09 -3.04 14.25
N LEU A 94 -10.25 -4.02 14.59
CA LEU A 94 -9.53 -4.10 15.86
C LEU A 94 -8.63 -2.87 16.07
N ALA A 95 -8.35 -2.54 17.32
CA ALA A 95 -7.45 -1.44 17.68
C ALA A 95 -5.97 -1.77 17.39
N ASP A 96 -5.60 -3.05 17.46
CA ASP A 96 -4.24 -3.52 17.27
C ASP A 96 -3.85 -3.60 15.80
N ASN A 97 -2.53 -3.50 15.54
CA ASN A 97 -1.98 -3.71 14.21
C ASN A 97 -2.21 -5.15 13.74
N PRO A 98 -2.56 -5.37 12.45
CA PRO A 98 -2.41 -6.66 11.83
C PRO A 98 -0.94 -7.13 11.86
N SER A 99 -0.75 -8.45 11.80
CA SER A 99 0.60 -9.02 11.69
C SER A 99 1.32 -8.56 10.42
N TYR A 100 2.65 -8.59 10.43
CA TYR A 100 3.46 -8.29 9.24
C TYR A 100 3.00 -9.08 8.00
N LYS A 101 2.74 -10.38 8.16
CA LYS A 101 2.28 -11.25 7.06
C LYS A 101 0.95 -10.77 6.47
N TYR A 102 0.06 -10.23 7.30
CA TYR A 102 -1.23 -9.70 6.86
C TYR A 102 -1.03 -8.44 6.01
N TYR A 103 -0.22 -7.49 6.48
CA TYR A 103 0.18 -6.31 5.71
C TYR A 103 0.79 -6.71 4.36
N SER A 104 1.85 -7.52 4.38
CA SER A 104 2.57 -7.91 3.17
C SER A 104 1.65 -8.62 2.17
N TYR A 105 0.77 -9.51 2.62
CA TYR A 105 -0.16 -10.21 1.74
C TYR A 105 -1.11 -9.26 1.03
N TYR A 106 -1.83 -8.38 1.75
CA TYR A 106 -2.83 -7.52 1.14
C TYR A 106 -2.20 -6.38 0.33
N ILE A 107 -1.04 -5.86 0.74
CA ILE A 107 -0.28 -4.89 -0.05
C ILE A 107 0.21 -5.53 -1.34
N TYR A 108 0.83 -6.72 -1.27
CA TYR A 108 1.23 -7.47 -2.46
C TYR A 108 0.04 -7.78 -3.38
N ALA A 109 -1.09 -8.23 -2.83
CA ALA A 109 -2.27 -8.56 -3.62
C ALA A 109 -2.79 -7.34 -4.39
N ASN A 110 -2.86 -6.16 -3.76
CA ASN A 110 -3.26 -4.93 -4.42
C ASN A 110 -2.25 -4.50 -5.49
N ILE A 111 -0.94 -4.54 -5.20
CA ILE A 111 0.12 -4.26 -6.18
C ILE A 111 0.01 -5.21 -7.37
N ARG A 112 -0.27 -6.50 -7.12
CA ARG A 112 -0.40 -7.51 -8.19
C ARG A 112 -1.57 -7.21 -9.11
N VAL A 113 -2.75 -6.89 -8.56
CA VAL A 113 -3.94 -6.55 -9.37
C VAL A 113 -3.71 -5.24 -10.12
N LEU A 114 -3.10 -4.23 -9.48
CA LEU A 114 -2.74 -2.98 -10.12
C LEU A 114 -1.74 -3.21 -11.27
N ASN A 115 -0.73 -4.03 -11.06
CA ASN A 115 0.24 -4.38 -12.09
C ASN A 115 -0.41 -5.08 -13.28
N MET A 116 -1.34 -6.00 -13.06
CA MET A 116 -2.08 -6.62 -14.16
C MET A 116 -2.85 -5.58 -14.99
N LEU A 117 -3.49 -4.61 -14.35
CA LEU A 117 -4.16 -3.51 -15.05
C LEU A 117 -3.16 -2.63 -15.81
N ARG A 118 -2.02 -2.30 -15.18
CA ARG A 118 -0.96 -1.49 -15.78
C ARG A 118 -0.37 -2.17 -17.01
N GLU A 119 -0.01 -3.45 -16.90
CA GLU A 119 0.51 -4.26 -17.99
C GLU A 119 -0.48 -4.36 -19.15
N HIS A 120 -1.77 -4.56 -18.85
CA HIS A 120 -2.82 -4.56 -19.88
C HIS A 120 -2.91 -3.23 -20.66
N ARG A 121 -2.52 -2.12 -20.04
CA ARG A 121 -2.46 -0.78 -20.65
C ARG A 121 -1.07 -0.42 -21.20
N GLY A 122 -0.11 -1.35 -21.20
CA GLY A 122 1.26 -1.10 -21.67
C GLY A 122 2.10 -0.23 -20.71
N LEU A 123 1.71 -0.12 -19.44
CA LEU A 123 2.43 0.62 -18.41
C LEU A 123 3.39 -0.31 -17.64
N ARG A 124 4.47 0.26 -17.11
CA ARG A 124 5.47 -0.50 -16.34
C ARG A 124 4.89 -0.96 -14.99
N PRO A 125 5.07 -2.22 -14.60
CA PRO A 125 4.64 -2.72 -13.29
C PRO A 125 5.56 -2.17 -12.18
N PHE A 126 5.07 -2.29 -10.94
CA PHE A 126 5.81 -1.95 -9.73
C PHE A 126 6.38 -3.19 -9.05
N ASP A 127 7.59 -3.07 -8.51
CA ASP A 127 8.15 -4.09 -7.61
C ASP A 127 7.51 -3.99 -6.22
N PHE A 128 7.47 -5.11 -5.50
CA PHE A 128 7.24 -5.14 -4.06
C PHE A 128 8.46 -5.73 -3.38
N ARG A 129 9.04 -5.01 -2.40
CA ARG A 129 10.28 -5.37 -1.72
C ARG A 129 10.07 -5.56 -0.22
#